data_AF-A0A5J5B6D9-F1
#
_entry.id   AF-A0A5J5B6D9-F1
#
_cell.length_a   1.000
_cell.length_b   1.000
_cell.length_c   1.000
_cell.angle_alpha   90.00
_cell.angle_beta   90.00
_cell.angle_gamma   90.00
#
_symmetry.space_group_name_H-M   'P 1'
#
loop_
_entity.id
_entity.type
_entity.pdbx_description
1 polymer ?
#
loop_
_entity_poly.entity_id
_entity_poly.type
_entity_poly.pdbx_seq_one_letter_code
_entity_poly.pdbx_strand_id
1 'polypeptide(L)'
;MASTYEHNGEKKNMAVTQFELVDARRCFPCWDEPSCKATFKITLEVPSELVALSNMPIAGQKVEGKLKTVYYQVSPIMFTYLVAVVIGLFDYMEDHTSDGASATFPEMDDLIYYLESCRYFDVPYSLPKLDMIAIPDFAVGAMDNYGLVTYREIALLYDDKHSVVANKQRFNDVNSNYRIFLHTYRPGFLFIDQGMDTSSPAVFVNGELLHMYVGRKVRAVVQVVRSDGGVMTAKSTDEHQLIIKGSLPHFPAMSYIEVIGIADSNQSIHAEIWTNFGNTFDTHSYNQLCQLANGEYKDLQSTVRDFRKSLEWPLFCEKSKEKKSYKAWITCNLASCFLLQLSLQSAVNYSESCQERITCALAICIRI
;
A
#
# COMPACT_ATOMS: atom_id res chain seq x y z
N MET A 1 4.46 -10.48 -1.35
CA MET A 1 5.66 -11.13 -0.77
C MET A 1 5.25 -12.41 -0.05
N ALA A 2 6.18 -13.36 0.11
CA ALA A 2 5.97 -14.56 0.91
C ALA A 2 6.87 -14.51 2.15
N SER A 3 6.37 -14.94 3.31
CA SER A 3 7.15 -15.13 4.53
C SER A 3 6.92 -16.55 5.06
N THR A 4 7.89 -17.09 5.79
CA THR A 4 7.81 -18.44 6.38
C THR A 4 7.72 -18.31 7.90
N TYR A 5 6.85 -19.10 8.52
CA TYR A 5 6.66 -19.15 9.97
C TYR A 5 6.46 -20.60 10.42
N GLU A 6 6.61 -20.85 11.72
CA GLU A 6 6.29 -22.15 12.31
C GLU A 6 4.87 -22.12 12.89
N HIS A 7 4.07 -23.13 12.56
CA HIS A 7 2.74 -23.33 13.12
C HIS A 7 2.58 -24.81 13.48
N ASN A 8 2.28 -25.08 14.75
CA ASN A 8 2.20 -26.44 15.30
C ASN A 8 3.45 -27.31 15.04
N GLY A 9 4.64 -26.69 15.08
CA GLY A 9 5.93 -27.38 14.85
C GLY A 9 6.26 -27.66 13.38
N GLU A 10 5.43 -27.20 12.43
CA GLU A 10 5.69 -27.31 10.99
C GLU A 10 5.93 -25.95 10.36
N LYS A 11 6.87 -25.88 9.41
CA LYS A 11 7.07 -24.67 8.59
C LYS A 11 5.91 -24.47 7.63
N LYS A 12 5.28 -23.31 7.69
CA LYS A 12 4.21 -22.87 6.80
C LYS A 12 4.60 -21.55 6.11
N ASN A 13 3.99 -21.31 4.96
CA ASN A 13 4.16 -20.07 4.22
C ASN A 13 2.95 -19.16 4.45
N MET A 14 3.20 -17.86 4.48
CA MET A 14 2.18 -16.82 4.43
C MET A 14 2.40 -15.92 3.22
N ALA A 15 1.31 -15.46 2.62
CA ALA A 15 1.32 -14.43 1.59
C ALA A 15 0.91 -13.10 2.20
N VAL A 16 1.68 -12.05 1.93
CA VAL A 16 1.52 -10.72 2.51
C VAL A 16 1.72 -9.69 1.40
N THR A 17 0.96 -8.61 1.41
CA THR A 17 1.21 -7.43 0.56
C THR A 17 1.96 -6.34 1.33
N GLN A 18 2.93 -5.72 0.68
CA GLN A 18 3.53 -4.45 1.10
C GLN A 18 3.55 -3.58 -0.15
N PHE A 19 2.68 -2.56 -0.21
CA PHE A 19 2.52 -1.73 -1.40
C PHE A 19 3.10 -0.33 -1.26
N GLU A 20 3.39 0.11 -0.04
CA GLU A 20 4.11 1.36 0.15
C GLU A 20 5.54 1.21 -0.39
N LEU A 21 5.99 2.06 -1.32
CA LEU A 21 5.36 3.33 -1.78
C LEU A 21 4.48 3.24 -3.02
N VAL A 22 4.90 2.48 -4.03
CA VAL A 22 4.25 2.38 -5.36
C VAL A 22 4.34 0.96 -5.93
N ASP A 23 4.13 -0.03 -5.06
CA ASP A 23 4.21 -1.45 -5.40
C ASP A 23 2.83 -2.10 -5.66
N ALA A 24 1.72 -1.39 -5.46
CA ALA A 24 0.37 -1.91 -5.73
C ALA A 24 0.21 -2.28 -7.22
N ARG A 25 0.84 -1.51 -8.11
CA ARG A 25 0.86 -1.77 -9.56
C ARG A 25 1.45 -3.13 -9.96
N ARG A 26 2.22 -3.77 -9.07
CA ARG A 26 2.77 -5.12 -9.28
C ARG A 26 1.75 -6.21 -9.00
N CYS A 27 0.67 -5.89 -8.30
CA CYS A 27 -0.40 -6.81 -7.96
C CYS A 27 -1.63 -6.62 -8.86
N PHE A 28 -1.97 -5.39 -9.23
CA PHE A 28 -3.10 -5.09 -10.11
C PHE A 28 -2.86 -3.78 -10.90
N PRO A 29 -3.34 -3.65 -12.15
CA PRO A 29 -3.22 -2.40 -12.90
C PRO A 29 -3.97 -1.25 -12.21
N CYS A 30 -3.25 -0.16 -11.88
CA CYS A 30 -3.83 1.03 -11.24
C CYS A 30 -2.99 2.29 -11.46
N TRP A 31 -3.60 3.45 -11.20
CA TRP A 31 -2.88 4.71 -10.94
C TRP A 31 -2.25 4.66 -9.56
N ASP A 32 -1.09 4.03 -9.47
CA ASP A 32 -0.36 3.84 -8.23
C ASP A 32 0.46 5.09 -7.88
N GLU A 33 -0.24 6.21 -7.67
CA GLU A 33 0.28 7.50 -7.27
C GLU A 33 -0.41 8.00 -5.99
N PRO A 34 0.30 8.69 -5.09
CA PRO A 34 -0.28 9.24 -3.85
C PRO A 34 -1.36 10.28 -4.07
N SER A 35 -1.47 10.84 -5.26
CA SER A 35 -2.53 11.79 -5.60
C SER A 35 -3.86 11.10 -5.92
N CYS A 36 -3.84 9.78 -6.14
CA CYS A 36 -4.96 9.01 -6.65
C CYS A 36 -5.58 8.18 -5.52
N LYS A 37 -6.88 8.36 -5.29
CA LYS A 37 -7.64 7.58 -4.32
C LYS A 37 -8.71 6.75 -5.02
N ALA A 38 -9.08 5.65 -4.40
CA ALA A 38 -10.11 4.76 -4.91
C ALA A 38 -10.87 4.07 -3.77
N THR A 39 -12.08 3.60 -4.07
CA THR A 39 -12.75 2.58 -3.26
C THR A 39 -12.39 1.21 -3.80
N PHE A 40 -12.18 0.24 -2.91
CA PHE A 40 -11.75 -1.10 -3.27
C PHE A 40 -12.79 -2.14 -2.89
N LYS A 41 -13.16 -2.97 -3.86
CA LYS A 41 -13.95 -4.19 -3.64
C LYS A 41 -13.04 -5.40 -3.89
N ILE A 42 -12.63 -6.05 -2.81
CA ILE A 42 -11.63 -7.12 -2.85
C ILE A 42 -12.32 -8.48 -2.80
N THR A 43 -11.87 -9.40 -3.64
CA THR A 43 -12.25 -10.82 -3.62
C THR A 43 -10.98 -11.66 -3.65
N LEU A 44 -10.88 -12.62 -2.74
CA LEU A 44 -9.73 -13.52 -2.64
C LEU A 44 -10.18 -14.95 -2.85
N GLU A 45 -9.54 -15.65 -3.79
CA GLU A 45 -9.65 -17.10 -3.93
C GLU A 45 -8.39 -17.75 -3.35
N VAL A 46 -8.58 -18.55 -2.31
CA VAL A 46 -7.49 -19.13 -1.51
C VAL A 46 -7.78 -20.59 -1.15
N PRO A 47 -6.77 -21.39 -0.79
CA PRO A 47 -6.99 -22.69 -0.17
C PRO A 47 -7.92 -22.60 1.04
N SER A 48 -8.89 -23.52 1.11
CA SER A 48 -10.01 -23.50 2.06
C SER A 48 -9.58 -23.46 3.54
N GLU A 49 -8.44 -24.08 3.83
CA GLU A 49 -7.82 -24.21 5.13
C GLU A 49 -7.13 -22.93 5.62
N LEU A 50 -6.76 -22.02 4.73
CA LEU A 50 -6.04 -20.80 5.09
C LEU A 50 -7.00 -19.67 5.49
N VAL A 51 -6.63 -18.88 6.48
CA VAL A 51 -7.30 -17.61 6.79
C VAL A 51 -6.88 -16.58 5.75
N ALA A 52 -7.83 -15.78 5.28
CA ALA A 52 -7.59 -14.66 4.37
C ALA A 52 -8.12 -13.38 5.00
N LEU A 53 -7.23 -12.42 5.20
CA LEU A 53 -7.54 -11.10 5.75
C LEU A 53 -7.33 -10.03 4.69
N SER A 54 -8.18 -9.02 4.73
CA SER A 54 -8.04 -7.79 3.93
C SER A 54 -8.63 -6.60 4.69
N ASN A 55 -8.62 -5.42 4.07
CA ASN A 55 -8.90 -4.14 4.70
C ASN A 55 -10.30 -4.04 5.36
N MET A 56 -11.30 -4.66 4.74
CA MET A 56 -12.71 -4.54 5.15
C MET A 56 -13.27 -5.86 5.68
N PRO A 57 -14.41 -5.86 6.40
CA PRO A 57 -15.03 -7.09 6.90
C PRO A 57 -15.46 -8.02 5.76
N ILE A 58 -15.54 -9.32 6.05
CA ILE A 58 -16.05 -10.32 5.10
C ILE A 58 -17.55 -10.07 4.88
N ALA A 59 -17.93 -9.83 3.63
CA ALA A 59 -19.32 -9.71 3.18
C ALA A 59 -19.94 -11.09 2.88
N GLY A 60 -19.13 -12.08 2.53
CA GLY A 60 -19.57 -13.45 2.31
C GLY A 60 -18.42 -14.36 1.90
N GLN A 61 -18.65 -15.67 1.92
CA GLN A 61 -17.67 -16.66 1.45
C GLN A 61 -18.37 -17.82 0.75
N LYS A 62 -17.68 -18.43 -0.21
CA LYS A 62 -18.13 -19.63 -0.92
C LYS A 62 -17.00 -20.66 -0.88
N VAL A 63 -17.29 -21.89 -0.48
CA VAL A 63 -16.32 -22.98 -0.45
C VAL A 63 -16.60 -23.94 -1.61
N GLU A 64 -15.59 -24.21 -2.41
CA GLU A 64 -15.64 -25.08 -3.58
C GLU A 64 -14.52 -26.12 -3.50
N GLY A 65 -14.79 -27.22 -2.79
CA GLY A 65 -13.81 -28.28 -2.58
C GLY A 65 -12.62 -27.81 -1.74
N LYS A 66 -11.44 -27.72 -2.35
CA LYS A 66 -10.19 -27.30 -1.69
C LYS A 66 -9.95 -25.80 -1.71
N LEU A 67 -10.77 -25.04 -2.43
CA LEU A 67 -10.65 -23.59 -2.53
C LEU A 67 -11.85 -22.93 -1.86
N LYS A 68 -11.65 -21.71 -1.38
CA LYS A 68 -12.73 -20.82 -0.99
C LYS A 68 -12.53 -19.45 -1.61
N THR A 69 -13.64 -18.83 -1.98
CA THR A 69 -13.71 -17.45 -2.43
C THR A 69 -14.28 -16.61 -1.30
N VAL A 70 -13.52 -15.62 -0.85
CA VAL A 70 -13.92 -14.68 0.22
C VAL A 70 -14.18 -13.32 -0.41
N TYR A 71 -15.37 -12.78 -0.15
CA TYR A 71 -15.81 -11.47 -0.62
C TYR A 71 -15.76 -10.49 0.55
N TYR A 72 -15.11 -9.35 0.36
CA TYR A 72 -15.03 -8.29 1.37
C TYR A 72 -15.98 -7.15 1.05
N GLN A 73 -16.38 -6.40 2.09
CA GLN A 73 -17.12 -5.15 1.93
C GLN A 73 -16.28 -4.12 1.16
N VAL A 74 -16.96 -3.14 0.55
CA VAL A 74 -16.28 -2.06 -0.18
C VAL A 74 -15.59 -1.12 0.81
N SER A 75 -14.34 -0.76 0.54
CA SER A 75 -13.59 0.17 1.38
C SER A 75 -14.11 1.61 1.25
N PRO A 76 -13.88 2.47 2.25
CA PRO A 76 -13.91 3.91 2.00
C PRO A 76 -12.83 4.30 0.98
N ILE A 77 -12.91 5.54 0.52
CA ILE A 77 -11.91 6.11 -0.39
C ILE A 77 -10.53 6.09 0.30
N MET A 78 -9.57 5.39 -0.28
CA MET A 78 -8.20 5.26 0.25
C MET A 78 -7.15 5.18 -0.87
N PHE A 79 -5.88 5.28 -0.51
CA PHE A 79 -4.75 5.15 -1.45
C PHE A 79 -4.44 3.69 -1.77
N THR A 80 -3.85 3.43 -2.94
CA THR A 80 -3.42 2.09 -3.37
C THR A 80 -2.41 1.46 -2.43
N TYR A 81 -1.48 2.25 -1.88
CA TYR A 81 -0.46 1.76 -0.93
C TYR A 81 -1.04 1.24 0.40
N LEU A 82 -2.29 1.60 0.73
CA LEU A 82 -3.00 1.16 1.94
C LEU A 82 -3.75 -0.16 1.76
N VAL A 83 -3.90 -0.66 0.52
CA VAL A 83 -4.50 -1.96 0.27
C VAL A 83 -3.64 -3.05 0.91
N ALA A 84 -4.28 -3.96 1.64
CA ALA A 84 -3.60 -5.07 2.30
C ALA A 84 -4.34 -6.39 2.13
N VAL A 85 -3.54 -7.44 1.94
CA VAL A 85 -3.97 -8.84 1.95
C VAL A 85 -2.94 -9.65 2.72
N VAL A 86 -3.42 -10.44 3.68
CA VAL A 86 -2.61 -11.41 4.42
C VAL A 86 -3.30 -12.76 4.43
N ILE A 87 -2.60 -13.80 3.98
CA ILE A 87 -3.13 -15.17 3.85
C ILE A 87 -2.17 -16.15 4.53
N GLY A 88 -2.71 -16.98 5.42
CA GLY A 88 -1.94 -17.91 6.25
C GLY A 88 -2.79 -18.54 7.34
N LEU A 89 -2.14 -19.17 8.32
CA LEU A 89 -2.74 -19.70 9.53
C LEU A 89 -2.27 -18.84 10.69
N PHE A 90 -3.22 -18.37 11.50
CA PHE A 90 -2.95 -17.42 12.57
C PHE A 90 -3.72 -17.84 13.81
N ASP A 91 -3.05 -17.76 14.96
CA ASP A 91 -3.71 -17.78 16.27
C ASP A 91 -3.99 -16.33 16.66
N TYR A 92 -5.20 -16.05 17.14
CA TYR A 92 -5.65 -14.69 17.42
C TYR A 92 -6.61 -14.62 18.60
N MET A 93 -6.64 -13.45 19.23
CA MET A 93 -7.72 -13.00 20.10
C MET A 93 -8.59 -11.97 19.36
N GLU A 94 -9.87 -11.93 19.70
CA GLU A 94 -10.82 -10.94 19.21
C GLU A 94 -11.39 -10.16 20.39
N ASP A 95 -11.47 -8.84 20.24
CA ASP A 95 -12.14 -7.94 21.18
C ASP A 95 -12.97 -6.90 20.41
N HIS A 96 -13.83 -6.16 21.11
CA HIS A 96 -14.63 -5.09 20.54
C HIS A 96 -14.27 -3.75 21.17
N THR A 97 -14.07 -2.75 20.31
CA THR A 97 -13.97 -1.36 20.75
C THR A 97 -15.31 -0.88 21.32
N SER A 98 -15.29 0.18 22.15
CA SER A 98 -16.51 0.78 22.70
C SER A 98 -17.52 1.22 21.63
N ASP A 99 -17.01 1.50 20.42
CA ASP A 99 -17.79 2.01 19.29
C ASP A 99 -18.24 0.87 18.34
N GLY A 100 -17.97 -0.39 18.71
CA GLY A 100 -18.48 -1.58 18.01
C GLY A 100 -17.59 -2.13 16.90
N ALA A 101 -16.41 -1.55 16.65
CA ALA A 101 -15.44 -2.15 15.72
C ALA A 101 -14.81 -3.42 16.32
N SER A 102 -14.70 -4.49 15.53
CA SER A 102 -13.98 -5.72 15.91
C SER A 102 -12.48 -5.50 15.76
N ALA A 103 -11.71 -5.92 16.77
CA ALA A 103 -10.27 -5.85 16.78
C ALA A 103 -9.68 -7.26 16.96
N THR A 104 -8.90 -7.69 15.97
CA THR A 104 -8.21 -8.99 16.00
C THR A 104 -6.73 -8.77 16.23
N PHE A 105 -6.13 -9.50 17.17
CA PHE A 105 -4.72 -9.33 17.49
C PHE A 105 -4.06 -10.63 17.97
N PRO A 106 -2.71 -10.75 17.91
CA PRO A 106 -2.00 -11.91 18.44
C PRO A 106 -2.24 -12.05 19.95
N GLU A 107 -2.28 -13.28 20.44
CA GLU A 107 -2.51 -13.59 21.85
C GLU A 107 -1.35 -13.06 22.74
N MET A 108 -1.47 -11.83 23.27
CA MET A 108 -0.45 -11.22 24.14
C MET A 108 -1.02 -10.16 25.08
N ASP A 109 -0.62 -10.20 26.36
CA ASP A 109 -1.10 -9.30 27.43
C ASP A 109 -0.73 -7.81 27.17
N ASP A 110 0.45 -7.53 26.59
CA ASP A 110 0.96 -6.17 26.40
C ASP A 110 0.22 -5.37 25.30
N LEU A 111 -0.44 -6.06 24.37
CA LEU A 111 -1.17 -5.41 23.27
C LEU A 111 -2.52 -4.84 23.73
N ILE A 112 -3.11 -5.43 24.78
CA ILE A 112 -4.31 -4.91 25.46
C ILE A 112 -4.00 -3.52 26.02
N TYR A 113 -2.81 -3.30 26.59
CA TYR A 113 -2.40 -2.00 27.11
C TYR A 113 -2.24 -0.93 26.00
N TYR A 114 -1.79 -1.33 24.81
CA TYR A 114 -1.74 -0.42 23.66
C TYR A 114 -3.15 0.00 23.21
N LEU A 115 -4.10 -0.95 23.13
CA LEU A 115 -5.49 -0.65 22.81
C LEU A 115 -6.14 0.26 23.87
N GLU A 116 -5.84 0.05 25.16
CA GLU A 116 -6.24 0.96 26.24
C GLU A 116 -5.65 2.36 26.09
N SER A 117 -4.40 2.49 25.64
CA SER A 117 -3.78 3.79 25.37
C SER A 117 -4.43 4.54 24.21
N CYS A 118 -5.05 3.82 23.26
CA CYS A 118 -5.82 4.45 22.19
C CYS A 118 -7.14 5.06 22.70
N ARG A 119 -7.76 4.45 23.72
CA ARG A 119 -8.92 5.04 24.42
C ARG A 119 -8.60 6.38 25.07
N TYR A 120 -7.33 6.66 25.34
CA TYR A 120 -6.89 7.92 25.96
C TYR A 120 -7.21 9.16 25.11
N PHE A 121 -7.25 9.03 23.78
CA PHE A 121 -7.47 10.16 22.87
C PHE A 121 -8.94 10.46 22.59
N ASP A 122 -9.87 9.62 23.07
CA ASP A 122 -11.32 9.75 22.83
C ASP A 122 -11.67 9.98 21.34
N VAL A 123 -10.85 9.39 20.44
CA VAL A 123 -11.09 9.42 19.00
C VAL A 123 -11.73 8.09 18.60
N PRO A 124 -12.97 8.10 18.09
CA PRO A 124 -13.62 6.88 17.67
C PRO A 124 -12.90 6.30 16.46
N TYR A 125 -12.74 4.98 16.46
CA TYR A 125 -12.14 4.29 15.33
C TYR A 125 -13.11 4.31 14.14
N SER A 126 -12.64 4.80 12.99
CA SER A 126 -13.52 5.17 11.87
C SER A 126 -13.90 4.02 10.94
N LEU A 127 -13.25 2.85 11.08
CA LEU A 127 -13.51 1.67 10.25
C LEU A 127 -14.24 0.59 11.07
N PRO A 128 -14.99 -0.32 10.43
CA PRO A 128 -15.73 -1.36 11.13
C PRO A 128 -14.84 -2.46 11.75
N LYS A 129 -13.55 -2.51 11.40
CA LYS A 129 -12.59 -3.50 11.91
C LYS A 129 -11.15 -3.01 11.98
N LEU A 130 -10.37 -3.57 12.90
CA LEU A 130 -8.93 -3.38 13.02
C LEU A 130 -8.25 -4.72 13.29
N ASP A 131 -7.67 -5.33 12.27
CA ASP A 131 -6.80 -6.49 12.47
C ASP A 131 -5.36 -6.02 12.63
N MET A 132 -4.65 -6.56 13.60
CA MET A 132 -3.22 -6.35 13.82
C MET A 132 -2.51 -7.69 13.64
N ILE A 133 -1.54 -7.78 12.74
CA ILE A 133 -0.88 -9.05 12.41
C ILE A 133 0.65 -8.96 12.49
N ALA A 134 1.26 -9.91 13.19
CA ALA A 134 2.71 -10.09 13.23
C ALA A 134 3.17 -10.92 12.03
N ILE A 135 4.25 -10.46 11.39
CA ILE A 135 4.83 -11.07 10.19
C ILE A 135 6.34 -11.24 10.44
N PRO A 136 6.89 -12.47 10.43
CA PRO A 136 8.30 -12.71 10.79
C PRO A 136 9.29 -11.97 9.88
N ASP A 137 9.15 -12.16 8.57
CA ASP A 137 10.00 -11.54 7.56
C ASP A 137 9.32 -10.35 6.91
N PHE A 138 9.07 -9.30 7.68
CA PHE A 138 8.49 -8.07 7.15
C PHE A 138 9.55 -7.02 6.78
N ALA A 139 9.35 -6.35 5.64
CA ALA A 139 10.32 -5.42 5.07
C ALA A 139 10.52 -4.15 5.91
N VAL A 140 9.47 -3.73 6.63
CA VAL A 140 9.44 -2.53 7.47
C VAL A 140 9.08 -2.88 8.91
N GLY A 141 9.14 -1.91 9.82
CA GLY A 141 8.77 -2.15 11.23
C GLY A 141 7.28 -2.45 11.40
N ALA A 142 6.44 -1.69 10.70
CA ALA A 142 5.00 -1.87 10.61
C ALA A 142 4.46 -1.08 9.41
N MET A 143 3.24 -1.41 8.99
CA MET A 143 2.52 -0.73 7.92
C MET A 143 1.07 -0.50 8.36
N ASP A 144 0.62 0.74 8.21
CA ASP A 144 -0.64 1.28 8.71
C ASP A 144 -1.80 1.11 7.72
N ASN A 145 -1.89 -0.08 7.11
CA ASN A 145 -2.95 -0.40 6.16
C ASN A 145 -4.34 -0.32 6.82
N TYR A 146 -5.33 0.16 6.07
CA TYR A 146 -6.69 0.37 6.60
C TYR A 146 -7.29 -0.94 7.09
N GLY A 147 -7.65 -1.00 8.37
CA GLY A 147 -8.30 -2.15 8.99
C GLY A 147 -7.47 -3.44 9.05
N LEU A 148 -6.20 -3.44 8.61
CA LEU A 148 -5.30 -4.59 8.65
C LEU A 148 -3.85 -4.13 8.84
N VAL A 149 -3.51 -3.65 10.04
CA VAL A 149 -2.17 -3.16 10.34
C VAL A 149 -1.21 -4.33 10.44
N THR A 150 -0.14 -4.28 9.66
CA THR A 150 0.87 -5.33 9.62
C THR A 150 2.11 -4.90 10.38
N TYR A 151 2.72 -5.81 11.12
CA TYR A 151 3.90 -5.54 11.92
C TYR A 151 4.97 -6.57 11.61
N ARG A 152 6.23 -6.15 11.69
CA ARG A 152 7.30 -7.12 11.85
C ARG A 152 7.15 -7.77 13.22
N GLU A 153 7.32 -9.08 13.29
CA GLU A 153 7.13 -9.85 14.52
C GLU A 153 7.89 -9.24 15.72
N ILE A 154 9.17 -8.90 15.53
CA ILE A 154 10.01 -8.26 16.57
C ILE A 154 9.56 -6.85 17.01
N ALA A 155 8.62 -6.24 16.30
CA ALA A 155 8.06 -4.92 16.58
C ALA A 155 6.69 -4.99 17.27
N LEU A 156 6.01 -6.15 17.19
CA LEU A 156 4.71 -6.37 17.83
C LEU A 156 4.77 -7.34 19.01
N LEU A 157 5.55 -8.41 18.89
CA LEU A 157 5.67 -9.43 19.93
C LEU A 157 6.83 -9.07 20.86
N TYR A 158 6.50 -8.78 22.12
CA TYR A 158 7.47 -8.55 23.18
C TYR A 158 7.10 -9.37 24.41
N ASP A 159 8.07 -10.10 24.94
CA ASP A 159 7.94 -10.86 26.19
C ASP A 159 9.11 -10.50 27.10
N ASP A 160 8.82 -9.90 28.26
CA ASP A 160 9.83 -9.51 29.27
C ASP A 160 10.75 -10.67 29.70
N LYS A 161 10.34 -11.93 29.55
CA LYS A 161 11.12 -13.12 29.93
C LYS A 161 12.04 -13.65 28.82
N HIS A 162 11.63 -13.51 27.56
CA HIS A 162 12.31 -14.16 26.43
C HIS A 162 12.86 -13.17 25.40
N SER A 163 12.40 -11.93 25.39
CA SER A 163 12.82 -10.89 24.45
C SER A 163 14.02 -10.12 24.96
N VAL A 164 14.94 -9.79 24.05
CA VAL A 164 16.08 -8.94 24.36
C VAL A 164 15.60 -7.51 24.63
N VAL A 165 16.26 -6.78 25.54
CA VAL A 165 15.93 -5.38 25.88
C VAL A 165 15.81 -4.47 24.64
N ALA A 166 16.59 -4.75 23.58
CA ALA A 166 16.49 -4.06 22.30
C ALA A 166 15.12 -4.20 21.63
N ASN A 167 14.43 -5.33 21.79
CA ASN A 167 13.08 -5.54 21.28
C ASN A 167 12.06 -4.69 22.05
N LYS A 168 12.26 -4.47 23.36
CA LYS A 168 11.42 -3.56 24.16
C LYS A 168 11.48 -2.14 23.60
N GLN A 169 12.68 -1.68 23.28
CA GLN A 169 12.88 -0.36 22.71
C GLN A 169 12.26 -0.26 21.31
N ARG A 170 12.39 -1.31 20.48
CA ARG A 170 11.81 -1.33 19.13
C ARG A 170 10.28 -1.42 19.13
N PHE A 171 9.69 -2.23 20.02
CA PHE A 171 8.25 -2.27 20.29
C PHE A 171 7.76 -0.88 20.67
N ASN A 172 8.44 -0.21 21.60
CA ASN A 172 8.07 1.15 22.01
C ASN A 172 8.21 2.14 20.86
N ASP A 173 9.31 2.14 20.11
CA ASP A 173 9.55 3.07 19.02
C ASP A 173 8.51 2.92 17.89
N VAL A 174 8.10 1.68 17.57
CA VAL A 174 7.12 1.39 16.52
C VAL A 174 5.70 1.66 17.01
N ASN A 175 5.30 1.16 18.17
CA ASN A 175 3.92 1.33 18.66
C ASN A 175 3.66 2.74 19.21
N SER A 176 4.70 3.45 19.63
CA SER A 176 4.61 4.89 19.93
C SER A 176 4.73 5.77 18.68
N ASN A 177 4.88 5.17 17.50
CA ASN A 177 4.94 5.92 16.26
C ASN A 177 3.58 6.53 15.98
N TYR A 178 3.49 7.84 16.21
CA TYR A 178 2.30 8.65 16.00
C TYR A 178 1.73 8.54 14.58
N ARG A 179 2.57 8.18 13.59
CA ARG A 179 2.14 7.91 12.22
C ARG A 179 1.15 6.74 12.16
N ILE A 180 1.48 5.60 12.76
CA ILE A 180 0.60 4.41 12.77
C ILE A 180 -0.71 4.73 13.50
N PHE A 181 -0.61 5.41 14.64
CA PHE A 181 -1.79 5.85 15.40
C PHE A 181 -2.69 6.79 14.58
N LEU A 182 -2.14 7.83 13.97
CA LEU A 182 -2.92 8.76 13.16
C LEU A 182 -3.51 8.11 11.91
N HIS A 183 -2.74 7.31 11.18
CA HIS A 183 -3.23 6.63 9.98
C HIS A 183 -4.37 5.65 10.30
N THR A 184 -4.28 4.96 11.44
CA THR A 184 -5.28 3.99 11.90
C THR A 184 -6.57 4.71 12.34
N TYR A 185 -6.47 5.76 13.16
CA TYR A 185 -7.64 6.41 13.75
C TYR A 185 -8.21 7.61 12.95
N ARG A 186 -7.47 8.12 11.94
CA ARG A 186 -7.91 9.20 11.03
C ARG A 186 -7.69 8.82 9.55
N PRO A 187 -8.40 7.80 9.03
CA PRO A 187 -8.33 7.44 7.63
C PRO A 187 -8.76 8.63 6.75
N GLY A 188 -7.88 9.09 5.85
CA GLY A 188 -8.14 10.13 4.86
C GLY A 188 -7.03 11.20 4.74
N PHE A 189 -6.19 11.31 5.76
CA PHE A 189 -5.01 12.17 5.73
C PHE A 189 -3.95 11.61 4.77
N LEU A 190 -3.55 12.42 3.79
CA LEU A 190 -2.48 12.06 2.86
C LEU A 190 -1.13 12.29 3.53
N PHE A 191 -0.34 11.23 3.63
CA PHE A 191 1.08 11.33 3.92
C PHE A 191 1.83 10.99 2.62
N ILE A 192 2.35 12.02 1.96
CA ILE A 192 3.27 11.82 0.83
C ILE A 192 4.63 11.51 1.45
N ASP A 193 5.07 10.27 1.37
CA ASP A 193 6.45 9.95 1.70
C ASP A 193 7.40 10.69 0.73
N GLN A 194 8.53 11.16 1.25
CA GLN A 194 9.49 12.00 0.53
C GLN A 194 10.10 11.30 -0.70
N GLY A 195 9.92 9.99 -0.84
CA GLY A 195 10.37 9.18 -1.99
C GLY A 195 9.47 9.22 -3.22
N MET A 196 8.29 9.84 -3.18
CA MET A 196 7.31 9.81 -4.28
C MET A 196 7.33 11.10 -5.10
N ASP A 197 8.01 11.09 -6.26
CA ASP A 197 8.00 12.23 -7.18
C ASP A 197 6.77 12.22 -8.10
N THR A 198 5.79 13.04 -7.78
CA THR A 198 4.57 13.25 -8.57
C THR A 198 4.68 14.42 -9.56
N SER A 199 5.85 15.06 -9.70
CA SER A 199 6.00 16.30 -10.49
C SER A 199 5.89 16.09 -12.01
N SER A 200 6.16 14.88 -12.49
CA SER A 200 6.16 14.54 -13.92
C SER A 200 5.39 13.23 -14.15
N PRO A 201 4.04 13.27 -14.10
CA PRO A 201 3.22 12.09 -14.30
C PRO A 201 3.43 11.55 -15.73
N ALA A 202 3.63 10.25 -15.83
CA ALA A 202 3.82 9.55 -17.09
C ALA A 202 2.46 9.05 -17.60
N VAL A 203 2.15 9.33 -18.87
CA VAL A 203 0.89 8.91 -19.49
C VAL A 203 0.91 7.40 -19.71
N PHE A 204 -0.13 6.68 -19.29
CA PHE A 204 -0.29 5.25 -19.61
C PHE A 204 -0.50 5.07 -21.12
N VAL A 205 0.33 4.25 -21.76
CA VAL A 205 0.22 3.96 -23.20
C VAL A 205 0.48 2.47 -23.47
N ASN A 206 -0.19 1.95 -24.49
CA ASN A 206 0.16 0.71 -25.15
C ASN A 206 0.84 1.02 -26.50
N GLY A 207 1.07 0.01 -27.34
CA GLY A 207 1.75 0.19 -28.62
C GLY A 207 0.98 1.08 -29.58
N GLU A 208 -0.35 0.89 -29.68
CA GLU A 208 -1.23 1.69 -30.52
C GLU A 208 -1.20 3.17 -30.14
N LEU A 209 -1.22 3.50 -28.84
CA LEU A 209 -1.30 4.88 -28.36
C LEU A 209 0.04 5.64 -28.39
N LEU A 210 1.17 4.94 -28.51
CA LEU A 210 2.51 5.54 -28.36
C LEU A 210 2.76 6.71 -29.33
N HIS A 211 2.24 6.63 -30.55
CA HIS A 211 2.41 7.66 -31.58
C HIS A 211 1.83 9.03 -31.19
N MET A 212 0.85 9.08 -30.29
CA MET A 212 0.22 10.32 -29.83
C MET A 212 1.09 11.09 -28.83
N TYR A 213 2.13 10.44 -28.27
CA TYR A 213 2.91 10.94 -27.15
C TYR A 213 4.41 11.05 -27.44
N VAL A 214 4.81 11.03 -28.71
CA VAL A 214 6.21 11.23 -29.12
C VAL A 214 6.76 12.54 -28.52
N GLY A 215 7.94 12.46 -27.90
CA GLY A 215 8.60 13.55 -27.18
C GLY A 215 8.05 13.80 -25.77
N ARG A 216 7.12 12.97 -25.27
CA ARG A 216 6.54 13.10 -23.92
C ARG A 216 6.91 11.90 -23.04
N LYS A 217 6.79 12.09 -21.73
CA LYS A 217 6.98 11.04 -20.73
C LYS A 217 5.78 10.09 -20.73
N VAL A 218 6.05 8.81 -20.99
CA VAL A 218 5.07 7.74 -21.09
C VAL A 218 5.41 6.62 -20.11
N ARG A 219 4.39 5.84 -19.76
CA ARG A 219 4.45 4.61 -18.98
C ARG A 219 3.80 3.51 -19.81
N ALA A 220 4.56 2.47 -20.11
CA ALA A 220 4.10 1.33 -20.90
C ALA A 220 4.50 0.02 -20.23
N VAL A 221 3.66 -1.00 -20.34
CA VAL A 221 4.04 -2.37 -19.98
C VAL A 221 4.35 -3.15 -21.26
N VAL A 222 5.49 -3.84 -21.25
CA VAL A 222 5.97 -4.62 -22.38
C VAL A 222 6.48 -5.99 -21.94
N GLN A 223 6.31 -6.99 -22.80
CA GLN A 223 6.91 -8.31 -22.65
C GLN A 223 8.26 -8.37 -23.36
N VAL A 224 9.31 -8.73 -22.63
CA VAL A 224 10.67 -8.83 -23.16
C VAL A 224 10.77 -9.97 -24.17
N VAL A 225 11.16 -9.64 -25.41
CA VAL A 225 11.44 -10.65 -26.46
C VAL A 225 12.92 -10.97 -26.50
N ARG A 226 13.77 -9.94 -26.59
CA ARG A 226 15.24 -10.06 -26.60
C ARG A 226 15.90 -8.80 -26.05
N SER A 227 17.08 -8.96 -25.48
CA SER A 227 17.87 -7.85 -24.92
C SER A 227 19.32 -7.96 -25.40
N ASP A 228 19.72 -7.04 -26.28
CA ASP A 228 21.04 -7.03 -26.92
C ASP A 228 21.76 -5.71 -26.58
N GLY A 229 22.77 -5.77 -25.71
CA GLY A 229 23.83 -4.75 -25.57
C GLY A 229 23.40 -3.28 -25.49
N GLY A 230 22.27 -2.97 -24.83
CA GLY A 230 21.77 -1.59 -24.63
C GLY A 230 20.46 -1.26 -25.37
N VAL A 231 19.94 -2.20 -26.15
CA VAL A 231 18.61 -2.12 -26.78
C VAL A 231 17.83 -3.40 -26.50
N MET A 232 16.57 -3.24 -26.09
CA MET A 232 15.65 -4.34 -25.87
C MET A 232 14.53 -4.29 -26.90
N THR A 233 14.27 -5.42 -27.56
CA THR A 233 13.05 -5.60 -28.33
C THR A 233 11.99 -6.21 -27.42
N ALA A 234 10.83 -5.59 -27.36
CA ALA A 234 9.72 -6.03 -26.54
C ALA A 234 8.40 -5.95 -27.32
N LYS A 235 7.38 -6.63 -26.83
CA LYS A 235 6.00 -6.49 -27.31
C LYS A 235 5.17 -5.72 -26.31
N SER A 236 4.38 -4.75 -26.73
CA SER A 236 3.40 -4.09 -25.87
C SER A 236 2.24 -5.04 -25.51
N THR A 237 1.42 -4.62 -24.55
CA THR A 237 0.22 -5.37 -24.11
C THR A 237 -0.85 -5.57 -25.18
N ASP A 238 -0.75 -4.87 -26.32
CA ASP A 238 -1.58 -4.98 -27.51
C ASP A 238 -0.80 -5.54 -28.72
N GLU A 239 0.26 -6.32 -28.44
CA GLU A 239 1.06 -7.11 -29.41
C GLU A 239 1.90 -6.30 -30.43
N HIS A 240 1.99 -4.98 -30.33
CA HIS A 240 2.89 -4.21 -31.17
C HIS A 240 4.35 -4.37 -30.73
N GLN A 241 5.25 -4.42 -31.70
CA GLN A 241 6.68 -4.50 -31.43
C GLN A 241 7.23 -3.11 -31.09
N LEU A 242 7.92 -3.01 -29.94
CA LEU A 242 8.56 -1.80 -29.45
C LEU A 242 10.06 -2.02 -29.22
N ILE A 243 10.82 -0.94 -29.39
CA ILE A 243 12.25 -0.86 -29.12
C ILE A 243 12.46 -0.01 -27.86
N ILE A 244 12.97 -0.64 -26.82
CA ILE A 244 13.27 0.01 -25.56
C ILE A 244 14.78 0.27 -25.50
N LYS A 245 15.17 1.52 -25.24
CA LYS A 245 16.57 1.97 -25.19
C LYS A 245 16.92 2.49 -23.80
N GLY A 246 18.19 2.44 -23.44
CA GLY A 246 18.71 3.03 -22.20
C GLY A 246 19.69 2.10 -21.47
N SER A 247 20.06 2.47 -20.24
CA SER A 247 20.86 1.61 -19.34
C SER A 247 20.01 0.48 -18.78
N LEU A 248 19.73 -0.50 -19.64
CA LEU A 248 18.82 -1.61 -19.37
C LEU A 248 19.44 -2.64 -18.40
N PRO A 249 18.76 -2.97 -17.29
CA PRO A 249 19.04 -4.20 -16.55
C PRO A 249 18.89 -5.44 -17.43
N HIS A 250 19.54 -6.54 -17.06
CA HIS A 250 19.29 -7.82 -17.69
C HIS A 250 17.95 -8.38 -17.20
N PHE A 251 16.96 -8.49 -18.09
CA PHE A 251 15.68 -9.11 -17.81
C PHE A 251 15.54 -10.45 -18.54
N PRO A 252 14.98 -11.49 -17.91
CA PRO A 252 14.69 -12.75 -18.58
C PRO A 252 13.69 -12.53 -19.74
N ALA A 253 13.87 -13.28 -20.83
CA ALA A 253 12.87 -13.33 -21.90
C ALA A 253 11.49 -13.74 -21.34
N MET A 254 10.42 -13.25 -21.97
CA MET A 254 9.02 -13.44 -21.57
C MET A 254 8.57 -12.71 -20.30
N SER A 255 9.47 -12.02 -19.59
CA SER A 255 9.10 -11.19 -18.44
C SER A 255 8.31 -9.97 -18.91
N TYR A 256 7.28 -9.59 -18.17
CA TYR A 256 6.61 -8.31 -18.29
C TYR A 256 7.34 -7.26 -17.45
N ILE A 257 7.62 -6.13 -18.07
CA ILE A 257 8.25 -4.99 -17.42
C ILE A 257 7.42 -3.73 -17.66
N GLU A 258 7.25 -2.92 -16.63
CA GLU A 258 6.85 -1.54 -16.78
C GLU A 258 8.08 -0.70 -17.13
N VAL A 259 7.89 0.19 -18.09
CA VAL A 259 8.89 1.10 -18.62
C VAL A 259 8.33 2.51 -18.52
N ILE A 260 9.02 3.38 -17.79
CA ILE A 260 8.73 4.82 -17.73
C ILE A 260 9.88 5.56 -18.38
N GLY A 261 9.57 6.41 -19.36
CA GLY A 261 10.58 7.14 -20.13
C GLY A 261 9.99 8.06 -21.18
N ILE A 262 10.82 8.57 -22.08
CA ILE A 262 10.41 9.44 -23.18
C ILE A 262 10.13 8.61 -24.42
N ALA A 263 8.99 8.83 -25.07
CA ALA A 263 8.70 8.22 -26.36
C ALA A 263 9.53 8.89 -27.46
N ASP A 264 10.59 8.23 -27.93
CA ASP A 264 11.45 8.73 -29.02
C ASP A 264 10.73 8.72 -30.37
N SER A 265 9.88 7.72 -30.60
CA SER A 265 9.10 7.52 -31.82
C SER A 265 7.82 6.75 -31.53
N ASN A 266 7.02 6.49 -32.55
CA ASN A 266 5.83 5.62 -32.45
C ASN A 266 6.15 4.14 -32.15
N GLN A 267 7.42 3.75 -32.12
CA GLN A 267 7.86 2.38 -31.88
C GLN A 267 9.04 2.29 -30.90
N SER A 268 9.44 3.40 -30.26
CA SER A 268 10.57 3.36 -29.34
C SER A 268 10.42 4.27 -28.13
N ILE A 269 10.91 3.77 -27.00
CA ILE A 269 10.91 4.47 -25.71
C ILE A 269 12.34 4.50 -25.19
N HIS A 270 12.85 5.69 -24.92
CA HIS A 270 14.07 5.89 -24.15
C HIS A 270 13.72 5.88 -22.68
N ALA A 271 14.16 4.85 -21.99
CA ALA A 271 13.61 4.52 -20.69
C ALA A 271 14.53 4.91 -19.53
N GLU A 272 13.89 5.43 -18.49
CA GLU A 272 14.52 6.01 -17.31
C GLU A 272 14.32 5.12 -16.08
N ILE A 273 13.13 4.54 -15.96
CA ILE A 273 12.72 3.70 -14.83
C ILE A 273 12.11 2.41 -15.38
N TRP A 274 12.40 1.32 -14.68
CA TRP A 274 11.96 -0.03 -15.03
C TRP A 274 11.40 -0.71 -13.79
N THR A 275 10.32 -1.47 -13.93
CA THR A 275 9.81 -2.33 -12.86
C THR A 275 9.48 -3.70 -13.42
N ASN A 276 10.02 -4.75 -12.80
CA ASN A 276 9.77 -6.13 -13.22
C ASN A 276 8.49 -6.67 -12.58
N PHE A 277 7.54 -7.09 -13.42
CA PHE A 277 6.27 -7.71 -13.01
C PHE A 277 6.30 -9.24 -13.10
N GLY A 278 7.40 -9.83 -13.56
CA GLY A 278 7.56 -11.27 -13.68
C GLY A 278 6.93 -11.83 -14.96
N ASN A 279 6.56 -13.11 -14.95
CA ASN A 279 6.19 -13.83 -16.18
C ASN A 279 4.68 -13.83 -16.47
N THR A 280 3.88 -13.33 -15.53
CA THR A 280 2.42 -13.32 -15.60
C THR A 280 1.92 -11.91 -15.38
N PHE A 281 1.16 -11.37 -16.33
CA PHE A 281 0.62 -10.02 -16.25
C PHE A 281 -0.73 -9.96 -16.98
N ASP A 282 -1.70 -9.24 -16.40
CA ASP A 282 -3.02 -9.05 -17.01
C ASP A 282 -2.97 -7.92 -18.06
N THR A 283 -2.65 -8.30 -19.30
CA THR A 283 -2.57 -7.37 -20.42
C THR A 283 -3.93 -6.79 -20.79
N HIS A 284 -5.03 -7.50 -20.54
CA HIS A 284 -6.38 -7.04 -20.86
C HIS A 284 -6.79 -5.87 -19.96
N SER A 285 -6.64 -6.03 -18.65
CA SER A 285 -6.93 -4.97 -17.67
C SER A 285 -6.01 -3.75 -17.87
N TYR A 286 -4.75 -3.97 -18.23
CA TYR A 286 -3.84 -2.87 -18.55
C TYR A 286 -4.24 -2.11 -19.81
N ASN A 287 -4.68 -2.80 -20.88
CA ASN A 287 -5.18 -2.12 -22.08
C ASN A 287 -6.44 -1.28 -21.80
N GLN A 288 -7.34 -1.77 -20.95
CA GLN A 288 -8.49 -0.98 -20.48
C GLN A 288 -8.03 0.26 -19.68
N LEU A 289 -7.04 0.10 -18.81
CA LEU A 289 -6.43 1.23 -18.09
C LEU A 289 -5.86 2.28 -19.05
N CYS A 290 -5.14 1.86 -20.10
CA CYS A 290 -4.67 2.76 -21.15
C CYS A 290 -5.83 3.50 -21.84
N GLN A 291 -6.92 2.81 -22.18
CA GLN A 291 -8.10 3.46 -22.79
C GLN A 291 -8.74 4.50 -21.86
N LEU A 292 -8.94 4.14 -20.59
CA LEU A 292 -9.49 5.05 -19.58
C LEU A 292 -8.60 6.28 -19.37
N ALA A 293 -7.27 6.07 -19.27
CA ALA A 293 -6.29 7.13 -19.09
C ALA A 293 -6.19 8.10 -20.26
N ASN A 294 -6.54 7.65 -21.47
CA ASN A 294 -6.47 8.46 -22.70
C ASN A 294 -7.84 8.97 -23.18
N GLY A 295 -8.93 8.50 -22.56
CA GLY A 295 -10.30 8.90 -22.81
C GLY A 295 -10.88 9.67 -21.63
N GLU A 296 -11.73 9.01 -20.85
CA GLU A 296 -12.52 9.59 -19.76
C GLU A 296 -11.67 10.29 -18.69
N TYR A 297 -10.48 9.75 -18.37
CA TYR A 297 -9.62 10.26 -17.30
C TYR A 297 -8.38 10.99 -17.80
N LYS A 298 -8.40 11.50 -19.05
CA LYS A 298 -7.26 12.22 -19.64
C LYS A 298 -6.84 13.44 -18.83
N ASP A 299 -7.81 14.16 -18.24
CA ASP A 299 -7.57 15.38 -17.48
C ASP A 299 -7.02 15.11 -16.06
N LEU A 300 -7.16 13.88 -15.57
CA LEU A 300 -6.65 13.45 -14.26
C LEU A 300 -5.15 13.69 -14.15
N GLN A 301 -4.41 13.39 -15.22
CA GLN A 301 -2.96 13.52 -15.31
C GLN A 301 -2.49 14.98 -15.25
N SER A 302 -3.34 15.92 -15.66
CA SER A 302 -3.05 17.36 -15.56
C SER A 302 -3.27 17.90 -14.15
N THR A 303 -4.28 17.36 -13.44
CA THR A 303 -4.69 17.81 -12.09
C THR A 303 -3.68 17.40 -11.01
N VAL A 304 -3.04 16.24 -11.16
CA VAL A 304 -1.97 15.77 -10.24
C VAL A 304 -0.82 16.78 -10.11
N ARG A 305 -0.54 17.56 -11.17
CA ARG A 305 0.54 18.55 -11.20
C ARG A 305 0.28 19.74 -10.27
N ASP A 306 -0.98 20.15 -10.09
CA ASP A 306 -1.35 21.33 -9.31
C ASP A 306 -1.39 21.07 -7.79
N PHE A 307 -1.61 19.82 -7.39
CA PHE A 307 -1.71 19.40 -5.98
C PHE A 307 -0.41 19.60 -5.17
N ARG A 308 0.75 19.70 -5.86
CA ARG A 308 2.06 19.91 -5.22
C ARG A 308 2.26 21.31 -4.65
N LYS A 309 1.60 22.35 -5.19
CA LYS A 309 1.84 23.74 -4.75
C LYS A 309 1.35 24.03 -3.32
N SER A 310 0.56 23.14 -2.73
CA SER A 310 -0.12 23.35 -1.44
C SER A 310 0.43 22.54 -0.26
N LEU A 311 1.45 21.70 -0.44
CA LEU A 311 1.92 20.75 0.58
C LEU A 311 3.42 20.91 0.89
N GLU A 312 3.81 22.06 1.44
CA GLU A 312 5.06 22.19 2.19
C GLU A 312 4.77 22.09 3.70
N TRP A 313 5.17 20.98 4.32
CA TRP A 313 5.08 20.81 5.77
C TRP A 313 6.37 21.28 6.44
N PRO A 314 6.34 22.12 7.50
CA PRO A 314 7.52 22.44 8.28
C PRO A 314 7.91 21.25 9.16
N LEU A 315 9.14 20.77 8.98
CA LEU A 315 9.80 19.79 9.87
C LEU A 315 9.71 20.25 11.32
N PHE A 316 8.87 19.58 12.12
CA PHE A 316 8.77 19.79 13.56
C PHE A 316 8.83 18.44 14.26
N CYS A 317 10.04 17.98 14.63
CA CYS A 317 10.32 17.28 15.90
C CYS A 317 11.81 16.86 15.97
N GLU A 318 12.68 17.74 16.43
CA GLU A 318 13.96 17.37 17.04
C GLU A 318 14.05 18.06 18.40
N LYS A 319 13.58 17.41 19.47
CA LYS A 319 14.05 17.57 20.87
C LYS A 319 13.15 16.80 21.84
N SER A 320 13.41 15.51 22.04
CA SER A 320 13.10 14.86 23.33
C SER A 320 13.90 13.56 23.52
N LYS A 321 15.22 13.61 23.39
CA LYS A 321 16.11 12.53 23.82
C LYS A 321 16.60 12.82 25.23
N GLU A 322 15.72 12.73 26.23
CA GLU A 322 16.08 12.58 27.65
C GLU A 322 14.81 12.56 28.51
N LYS A 323 14.32 11.37 28.90
CA LYS A 323 13.55 11.14 30.14
C LYS A 323 13.25 9.64 30.33
N LYS A 324 13.65 9.10 31.48
CA LYS A 324 13.68 7.67 31.84
C LYS A 324 12.34 7.11 32.36
N SER A 325 11.19 7.59 31.88
CA SER A 325 9.90 7.04 32.30
C SER A 325 8.86 7.13 31.19
N TYR A 326 8.29 5.97 30.85
CA TYR A 326 7.27 5.78 29.83
C TYR A 326 6.05 6.70 30.02
N LYS A 327 5.61 6.91 31.27
CA LYS A 327 4.51 7.84 31.60
C LYS A 327 4.82 9.31 31.29
N ALA A 328 6.05 9.76 31.52
CA ALA A 328 6.44 11.15 31.30
C ALA A 328 6.55 11.49 29.80
N TRP A 329 6.93 10.51 28.98
CA TRP A 329 7.06 10.66 27.53
C TRP A 329 5.70 10.81 26.84
N ILE A 330 4.68 10.05 27.26
CA ILE A 330 3.30 10.18 26.76
C ILE A 330 2.75 11.60 27.03
N THR A 331 2.87 12.12 28.26
CA THR A 331 2.42 13.49 28.61
C THR A 331 3.08 14.61 27.80
N CYS A 332 4.36 14.46 27.43
CA CYS A 332 5.05 15.48 26.63
C CYS A 332 4.56 15.49 25.16
N ASN A 333 4.30 14.32 24.58
CA ASN A 333 3.72 14.23 23.24
C ASN A 333 2.25 14.67 23.20
N LEU A 334 1.49 14.48 24.28
CA LEU A 334 0.11 14.96 24.41
C LEU A 334 -0.03 16.49 24.36
N ALA A 335 0.93 17.23 24.92
CA ALA A 335 0.93 18.70 24.84
C ALA A 335 1.23 19.22 23.42
N SER A 336 2.10 18.51 22.68
CA SER A 336 2.36 18.76 21.26
C SER A 336 1.13 18.43 20.40
N CYS A 337 0.34 17.41 20.78
CA CYS A 337 -0.89 17.01 20.09
C CYS A 337 -1.97 18.11 20.12
N PHE A 338 -2.15 18.80 21.25
CA PHE A 338 -3.18 19.84 21.40
C PHE A 338 -2.91 21.07 20.51
N LEU A 339 -1.64 21.42 20.34
CA LEU A 339 -1.21 22.51 19.45
C LEU A 339 -1.28 22.12 17.97
N LEU A 340 -1.05 20.85 17.63
CA LEU A 340 -1.29 20.31 16.28
C LEU A 340 -2.78 20.27 15.94
N GLN A 341 -3.66 19.96 16.90
CA GLN A 341 -5.10 19.83 16.68
C GLN A 341 -5.73 21.12 16.12
N LEU A 342 -5.23 22.29 16.54
CA LEU A 342 -5.68 23.61 16.08
C LEU A 342 -5.16 23.96 14.66
N SER A 343 -3.97 23.50 14.27
CA SER A 343 -3.46 23.68 12.90
C SER A 343 -4.05 22.67 11.91
N LEU A 344 -4.49 21.50 12.39
CA LEU A 344 -5.13 20.44 11.60
C LEU A 344 -6.53 20.84 11.09
N GLN A 345 -7.27 21.65 11.85
CA GLN A 345 -8.65 22.05 11.51
C GLN A 345 -8.71 22.98 10.28
N SER A 346 -7.67 23.77 10.02
CA SER A 346 -7.57 24.62 8.82
C SER A 346 -7.12 23.84 7.57
N ALA A 347 -6.32 22.78 7.73
CA ALA A 347 -5.86 21.92 6.63
C ALA A 347 -6.96 20.95 6.14
N VAL A 348 -7.84 20.48 7.03
CA VAL A 348 -8.98 19.60 6.70
C VAL A 348 -9.93 20.26 5.69
N ASN A 349 -10.29 21.52 5.91
CA ASN A 349 -11.18 22.27 5.01
C ASN A 349 -10.60 22.46 3.59
N TYR A 350 -9.27 22.42 3.44
CA TYR A 350 -8.61 22.58 2.14
C TYR A 350 -8.53 21.25 1.37
N SER A 351 -8.25 20.15 2.09
CA SER A 351 -8.17 18.78 1.57
C SER A 351 -9.50 18.29 1.00
N GLU A 352 -10.63 18.52 1.69
CA GLU A 352 -11.97 18.11 1.22
C GLU A 352 -12.35 18.75 -0.12
N SER A 353 -11.96 20.00 -0.39
CA SER A 353 -12.28 20.68 -1.66
C SER A 353 -11.53 20.15 -2.89
N CYS A 354 -10.35 19.52 -2.68
CA CYS A 354 -9.59 18.85 -3.75
C CYS A 354 -9.95 17.36 -3.89
N GLN A 355 -10.51 16.73 -2.85
CA GLN A 355 -10.78 15.29 -2.77
C GLN A 355 -11.84 14.80 -3.76
N GLU A 356 -12.79 15.63 -4.18
CA GLU A 356 -13.88 15.23 -5.07
C GLU A 356 -13.45 14.93 -6.52
N ARG A 357 -12.19 15.22 -6.91
CA ARG A 357 -11.79 15.21 -8.34
C ARG A 357 -11.11 13.94 -8.84
N ILE A 358 -10.66 13.02 -7.98
CA ILE A 358 -9.91 11.80 -8.38
C ILE A 358 -10.34 10.60 -7.54
N THR A 359 -11.54 10.07 -7.81
CA THR A 359 -12.01 8.83 -7.16
C THR A 359 -12.42 7.82 -8.22
N CYS A 360 -11.74 6.68 -8.26
CA CYS A 360 -12.12 5.53 -9.09
C CYS A 360 -12.62 4.37 -8.22
N ALA A 361 -13.46 3.50 -8.77
CA ALA A 361 -13.81 2.23 -8.11
C ALA A 361 -12.96 1.11 -8.69
N LEU A 362 -12.23 0.38 -7.84
CA LEU A 362 -11.40 -0.75 -8.24
C LEU A 362 -11.97 -2.06 -7.69
N ALA A 363 -12.23 -3.01 -8.58
CA ALA A 363 -12.53 -4.38 -8.22
C ALA A 363 -11.26 -5.21 -8.36
N ILE A 364 -10.80 -5.79 -7.25
CA ILE A 364 -9.57 -6.59 -7.23
C ILE A 364 -9.96 -8.04 -6.95
N CYS A 365 -9.59 -8.93 -7.88
CA CYS A 365 -9.69 -10.37 -7.68
C CYS A 365 -8.26 -10.94 -7.63
N ILE A 366 -7.87 -11.48 -6.48
CA ILE A 366 -6.58 -12.14 -6.31
C ILE A 366 -6.83 -13.64 -6.13
N ARG A 367 -6.14 -14.44 -6.94
CA ARG A 367 -6.13 -15.88 -6.85
C ARG A 367 -4.74 -16.32 -6.38
N ILE A 368 -4.68 -17.02 -5.25
CA ILE A 368 -3.43 -17.52 -4.66
C ILE A 368 -3.32 -19.03 -4.82
#